data_AF-A0A956BRG7-F1
#
_entry.id   AF-A0A956BRG7-F1
#
_cell.length_a   1.000
_cell.length_b   1.000
_cell.length_c   1.000
_cell.angle_alpha   90.00
_cell.angle_beta   90.00
_cell.angle_gamma   90.00
#
_symmetry.space_group_name_H-M   'P 1'
#
loop_
_entity.id
_entity.type
_entity.pdbx_description
1 polymer ?
#
loop_
_entity_poly.entity_id
_entity_poly.type
_entity_poly.pdbx_seq_one_letter_code
_entity_poly.pdbx_strand_id
1 'polypeptide(L)'
;ESEGVTEGSSGCAPQSAGELMACVDRARYVAELEFIAAPRTPGSPRWGAVQARCAEVFKEAGFAVELQGYGTGVNVLGVRAGAGAPEERVVVSAHYDHIDSCPGADDNATGVAGVLELARALAHAELSRTVVLACWDEEELGRRGSIAYAAAASAASEVITAAYVFDMIGYASDEPDT
;
A
#
# COMPACT_ATOMS: atom_id res chain seq x y z
N GLU A 1 30.06 3.63 -38.95
CA GLU A 1 29.88 2.78 -37.77
C GLU A 1 29.71 3.68 -36.55
N SER A 2 28.56 3.61 -35.90
CA SER A 2 28.37 4.00 -34.50
C SER A 2 27.02 3.42 -34.08
N GLU A 3 27.06 2.17 -33.62
CA GLU A 3 25.99 1.51 -32.91
C GLU A 3 25.90 2.02 -31.45
N GLY A 4 24.70 1.95 -30.88
CA GLY A 4 24.44 1.99 -29.44
C GLY A 4 24.20 3.39 -28.87
N VAL A 5 23.20 3.64 -28.02
CA VAL A 5 22.40 2.76 -27.18
C VAL A 5 21.02 3.38 -27.01
N THR A 6 19.95 2.64 -27.28
CA THR A 6 18.60 2.96 -26.82
C THR A 6 18.43 2.38 -25.41
N GLU A 7 18.63 3.20 -24.37
CA GLU A 7 18.14 2.87 -23.03
C GLU A 7 16.62 3.00 -23.02
N GLY A 8 15.94 1.92 -23.40
CA GLY A 8 14.55 1.72 -23.01
C GLY A 8 14.55 1.33 -21.54
N SER A 9 13.90 2.11 -20.68
CA SER A 9 13.55 1.63 -19.34
C SER A 9 12.60 0.45 -19.52
N SER A 10 13.13 -0.77 -19.54
CA SER A 10 12.33 -1.98 -19.46
C SER A 10 11.65 -1.96 -18.09
N GLY A 11 10.38 -1.56 -18.05
CA GLY A 11 9.59 -1.59 -16.82
C GLY A 11 9.60 -3.00 -16.22
N CYS A 12 9.60 -3.08 -14.88
CA CYS A 12 9.46 -4.35 -14.17
C CYS A 12 8.16 -5.05 -14.58
N ALA A 13 8.25 -6.22 -15.21
CA ALA A 13 7.12 -7.06 -15.63
C ALA A 13 7.32 -8.50 -15.13
N PRO A 14 7.10 -8.78 -13.84
CA PRO A 14 7.48 -10.03 -13.22
C PRO A 14 6.46 -11.14 -13.55
N GLN A 15 6.95 -12.33 -13.83
CA GLN A 15 6.15 -13.55 -14.09
C GLN A 15 6.24 -14.57 -12.96
N SER A 16 7.09 -14.33 -11.97
CA SER A 16 7.26 -15.17 -10.79
C SER A 16 7.45 -14.33 -9.52
N ALA A 17 7.29 -14.95 -8.35
CA ALA A 17 7.56 -14.29 -7.08
C ALA A 17 9.03 -13.83 -6.96
N GLY A 18 9.99 -14.61 -7.49
CA GLY A 18 11.40 -14.24 -7.49
C GLY A 18 11.70 -13.02 -8.36
N GLU A 19 11.07 -12.92 -9.53
CA GLU A 19 11.19 -11.74 -10.38
C GLU A 19 10.51 -10.51 -9.77
N LEU A 20 9.37 -10.70 -9.09
CA LEU A 20 8.70 -9.63 -8.37
C LEU A 20 9.58 -9.08 -7.24
N MET A 21 10.27 -9.96 -6.49
CA MET A 21 11.23 -9.53 -5.48
C MET A 21 12.36 -8.69 -6.09
N ALA A 22 12.84 -9.04 -7.28
CA ALA A 22 13.88 -8.28 -7.97
C ALA A 22 13.42 -6.88 -8.43
N CYS A 23 12.11 -6.64 -8.48
CA CYS A 23 11.55 -5.34 -8.82
C CYS A 23 11.41 -4.36 -7.66
N VAL A 24 11.51 -4.85 -6.44
CA VAL A 24 11.46 -4.02 -5.23
C VAL A 24 12.70 -3.14 -5.20
N ASP A 25 12.50 -1.84 -5.15
CA ASP A 25 13.57 -0.85 -5.09
C ASP A 25 13.68 -0.28 -3.68
N ARG A 26 14.77 -0.63 -3.02
CA ARG A 26 15.06 -0.19 -1.65
C ARG A 26 15.18 1.33 -1.54
N ALA A 27 15.73 2.02 -2.54
CA ALA A 27 15.90 3.47 -2.47
C ALA A 27 14.55 4.18 -2.55
N ARG A 28 13.63 3.71 -3.41
CA ARG A 28 12.25 4.21 -3.45
C ARG A 28 11.51 3.94 -2.15
N TYR A 29 11.63 2.72 -1.61
CA TYR A 29 11.02 2.36 -0.32
C TYR A 29 11.47 3.31 0.79
N VAL A 30 12.79 3.55 0.93
CA VAL A 30 13.32 4.46 1.96
C VAL A 30 12.85 5.89 1.76
N ALA A 31 12.80 6.38 0.52
CA ALA A 31 12.31 7.73 0.24
C ALA A 31 10.82 7.91 0.60
N GLU A 32 9.98 6.90 0.33
CA GLU A 32 8.58 6.91 0.79
C GLU A 32 8.48 6.87 2.31
N LEU A 33 9.26 6.02 2.95
CA LEU A 33 9.30 5.93 4.41
C LEU A 33 9.67 7.29 5.03
N GLU A 34 10.73 7.95 4.56
CA GLU A 34 11.14 9.26 5.06
C GLU A 34 10.05 10.33 4.87
N PHE A 35 9.29 10.25 3.77
CA PHE A 35 8.13 11.10 3.58
C PHE A 35 7.03 10.75 4.61
N ILE A 36 6.61 9.50 4.70
CA ILE A 36 5.44 9.12 5.51
C ILE A 36 5.74 9.24 7.03
N ALA A 37 6.98 9.03 7.46
CA ALA A 37 7.37 9.03 8.88
C ALA A 37 7.28 10.41 9.56
N ALA A 38 7.07 11.49 8.81
CA ALA A 38 6.81 12.79 9.42
C ALA A 38 5.44 12.81 10.13
N PRO A 39 5.28 13.57 11.25
CA PRO A 39 4.03 13.60 12.01
C PRO A 39 2.80 13.89 11.14
N ARG A 40 1.82 13.00 11.22
CA ARG A 40 0.63 12.89 10.35
C ARG A 40 -0.66 12.54 11.11
N THR A 41 -0.97 13.26 12.19
CA THR A 41 -2.20 12.99 12.96
C THR A 41 -3.43 13.21 12.09
N PRO A 42 -4.53 12.45 12.30
CA PRO A 42 -5.77 12.63 11.56
C PRO A 42 -6.21 14.11 11.51
N GLY A 43 -6.54 14.59 10.31
CA GLY A 43 -6.89 15.99 10.04
C GLY A 43 -5.71 16.96 9.83
N SER A 44 -4.47 16.54 10.07
CA SER A 44 -3.29 17.39 9.80
C SER A 44 -3.02 17.54 8.30
N PRO A 45 -2.34 18.61 7.86
CA PRO A 45 -1.92 18.74 6.45
C PRO A 45 -1.05 17.58 5.96
N ARG A 46 -0.20 17.01 6.85
CA ARG A 46 0.67 15.89 6.49
C ARG A 46 -0.11 14.59 6.30
N TRP A 47 -1.10 14.32 7.14
CA TRP A 47 -2.03 13.20 6.98
C TRP A 47 -2.74 13.25 5.62
N GLY A 48 -3.29 14.41 5.24
CA GLY A 48 -3.87 14.59 3.91
C GLY A 48 -2.86 14.43 2.76
N ALA A 49 -1.60 14.85 2.96
CA ALA A 49 -0.54 14.66 1.97
C ALA A 49 -0.14 13.17 1.81
N VAL A 50 -0.14 12.39 2.89
CA VAL A 50 0.11 10.94 2.84
C VAL A 50 -1.06 10.22 2.16
N GLN A 51 -2.31 10.59 2.48
CA GLN A 51 -3.51 10.09 1.78
C GLN A 51 -3.41 10.34 0.27
N ALA A 52 -3.06 11.58 -0.13
CA ALA A 52 -2.87 11.93 -1.53
C ALA A 52 -1.73 11.13 -2.17
N ARG A 53 -0.62 10.92 -1.45
CA ARG A 53 0.51 10.14 -1.93
C ARG A 53 0.13 8.68 -2.21
N CYS A 54 -0.66 8.05 -1.34
CA CYS A 54 -1.20 6.71 -1.58
C CYS A 54 -1.98 6.66 -2.90
N ALA A 55 -2.89 7.61 -3.11
CA ALA A 55 -3.72 7.67 -4.30
C ALA A 55 -2.88 7.89 -5.58
N GLU A 56 -1.90 8.80 -5.53
CA GLU A 56 -0.99 9.07 -6.64
C GLU A 56 -0.21 7.82 -7.04
N VAL A 57 0.44 7.14 -6.09
CA VAL A 57 1.25 5.96 -6.39
C VAL A 57 0.41 4.80 -6.93
N PHE A 58 -0.78 4.55 -6.36
CA PHE A 58 -1.68 3.53 -6.88
C PHE A 58 -2.09 3.83 -8.33
N LYS A 59 -2.43 5.09 -8.62
CA LYS A 59 -2.79 5.53 -9.97
C LYS A 59 -1.62 5.38 -10.95
N GLU A 60 -0.43 5.81 -10.56
CA GLU A 60 0.80 5.69 -11.37
C GLU A 60 1.15 4.23 -11.66
N ALA A 61 0.89 3.33 -10.70
CA ALA A 61 1.06 1.88 -10.86
C ALA A 61 -0.08 1.19 -11.64
N GLY A 62 -1.06 1.94 -12.15
CA GLY A 62 -2.13 1.42 -12.98
C GLY A 62 -3.28 0.76 -12.22
N PHE A 63 -3.43 1.02 -10.92
CA PHE A 63 -4.60 0.61 -10.15
C PHE A 63 -5.74 1.62 -10.32
N ALA A 64 -6.98 1.14 -10.34
CA ALA A 64 -8.15 2.00 -10.23
C ALA A 64 -8.25 2.51 -8.78
N VAL A 65 -8.17 3.83 -8.61
CA VAL A 65 -8.17 4.46 -7.28
C VAL A 65 -9.58 4.75 -6.82
N GLU A 66 -9.90 4.34 -5.59
CA GLU A 66 -11.13 4.67 -4.89
C GLU A 66 -10.79 5.33 -3.55
N LEU A 67 -11.45 6.45 -3.25
CA LEU A 67 -11.42 7.08 -1.94
C LEU A 67 -12.70 6.71 -1.20
N GLN A 68 -12.59 5.82 -0.22
CA GLN A 68 -13.73 5.33 0.55
C GLN A 68 -13.88 6.16 1.81
N GLY A 69 -14.77 7.17 1.75
CA GLY A 69 -15.17 7.94 2.93
C GLY A 69 -16.15 7.18 3.80
N TYR A 70 -15.94 7.22 5.12
CA TYR A 70 -16.79 6.53 6.11
C TYR A 70 -17.25 7.44 7.26
N GLY A 71 -17.26 8.74 7.02
CA GLY A 71 -17.80 9.76 7.93
C GLY A 71 -16.71 10.54 8.67
N THR A 72 -15.82 9.85 9.38
CA THR A 72 -14.72 10.49 10.14
C THR A 72 -13.40 10.50 9.39
N GLY A 73 -13.21 9.59 8.43
CA GLY A 73 -11.99 9.45 7.65
C GLY A 73 -12.23 8.93 6.24
N VAL A 74 -11.12 8.70 5.53
CA VAL A 74 -11.08 8.27 4.13
C VAL A 74 -9.99 7.21 3.94
N ASN A 75 -10.38 5.98 3.62
CA ASN A 75 -9.45 4.97 3.13
C ASN A 75 -9.05 5.28 1.69
N VAL A 76 -7.81 4.92 1.31
CA VAL A 76 -7.35 4.97 -0.08
C VAL A 76 -7.19 3.54 -0.59
N LEU A 77 -7.92 3.19 -1.63
CA LEU A 77 -7.91 1.87 -2.25
C LEU A 77 -7.33 1.97 -3.66
N GLY A 78 -6.43 1.06 -4.01
CA GLY A 78 -6.02 0.77 -5.37
C GLY A 78 -6.50 -0.62 -5.76
N VAL A 79 -7.41 -0.71 -6.73
CA VAL A 79 -7.99 -1.98 -7.18
C VAL A 79 -7.52 -2.31 -8.59
N ARG A 80 -7.03 -3.53 -8.80
CA ARG A 80 -6.72 -4.03 -10.13
C ARG A 80 -7.24 -5.45 -10.30
N ALA A 81 -8.09 -5.64 -11.30
CA ALA A 81 -8.72 -6.92 -11.58
C ALA A 81 -7.68 -7.96 -12.03
N GLY A 82 -7.86 -9.19 -11.56
CA GLY A 82 -7.12 -10.34 -12.07
C GLY A 82 -7.73 -10.89 -13.36
N ALA A 83 -6.90 -11.55 -14.18
CA ALA A 83 -7.34 -12.17 -15.43
C ALA A 83 -7.92 -13.58 -15.24
N GLY A 84 -7.66 -14.24 -14.11
CA GLY A 84 -8.06 -15.64 -13.86
C GLY A 84 -9.34 -15.80 -13.05
N ALA A 85 -9.40 -15.17 -11.88
CA ALA A 85 -10.52 -15.18 -10.93
C ALA A 85 -10.76 -13.74 -10.42
N PRO A 86 -11.30 -12.85 -11.26
CA PRO A 86 -11.51 -11.43 -10.92
C PRO A 86 -12.47 -11.20 -9.74
N GLU A 87 -13.32 -12.16 -9.42
CA GLU A 87 -14.23 -12.13 -8.26
C GLU A 87 -13.52 -12.39 -6.93
N GLU A 88 -12.40 -13.12 -6.96
CA GLU A 88 -11.57 -13.40 -5.78
C GLU A 88 -10.60 -12.24 -5.53
N ARG A 89 -10.58 -11.73 -4.29
CA ARG A 89 -9.78 -10.57 -3.87
C ARG A 89 -8.66 -10.98 -2.91
N VAL A 90 -7.47 -10.46 -3.17
CA VAL A 90 -6.35 -10.43 -2.22
C VAL A 90 -6.16 -8.99 -1.78
N VAL A 91 -6.28 -8.74 -0.47
CA VAL A 91 -6.06 -7.42 0.11
C VAL A 91 -4.65 -7.33 0.68
N VAL A 92 -3.90 -6.29 0.34
CA VAL A 92 -2.63 -5.94 0.99
C VAL A 92 -2.72 -4.53 1.52
N SER A 93 -2.38 -4.31 2.78
CA SER A 93 -2.74 -3.06 3.44
C SER A 93 -1.80 -2.63 4.55
N ALA A 94 -1.86 -1.34 4.88
CA ALA A 94 -1.24 -0.71 6.04
C ALA A 94 -2.09 0.50 6.46
N HIS A 95 -1.93 1.03 7.67
CA HIS A 95 -2.61 2.27 8.06
C HIS A 95 -1.68 3.48 7.97
N TYR A 96 -2.23 4.61 7.55
CA TYR A 96 -1.44 5.82 7.28
C TYR A 96 -1.61 6.91 8.33
N ASP A 97 -2.47 6.74 9.32
CA ASP A 97 -2.50 7.62 10.48
C ASP A 97 -1.34 7.33 11.44
N HIS A 98 -1.20 8.20 12.44
CA HIS A 98 -0.42 7.99 13.65
C HIS A 98 -1.02 8.89 14.76
N ILE A 99 -0.59 8.70 16.01
CA ILE A 99 -0.97 9.55 17.15
C ILE A 99 0.23 10.32 17.71
N ASP A 100 0.01 11.49 18.30
CA ASP A 100 1.07 12.40 18.78
C ASP A 100 2.03 11.77 19.81
N SER A 101 1.62 10.71 20.52
CA SER A 101 2.46 9.99 21.48
C SER A 101 3.48 9.06 20.84
N CYS A 102 3.38 8.81 19.53
CA CYS A 102 4.28 7.96 18.75
C CYS A 102 4.80 8.74 17.53
N PRO A 103 6.11 8.75 17.24
CA PRO A 103 6.63 9.37 16.01
C PRO A 103 6.07 8.74 14.72
N GLY A 104 5.65 7.48 14.81
CA GLY A 104 4.92 6.77 13.77
C GLY A 104 5.75 6.32 12.56
N ALA A 105 7.06 6.18 12.73
CA ALA A 105 7.96 5.71 11.68
C ALA A 105 7.75 4.20 11.42
N ASP A 106 7.93 3.36 12.43
CA ASP A 106 7.64 1.93 12.25
C ASP A 106 6.14 1.62 12.34
N ASP A 107 5.41 2.40 13.12
CA ASP A 107 3.95 2.30 13.27
C ASP A 107 3.22 3.52 12.65
N ASN A 108 2.85 3.50 11.38
CA ASN A 108 3.05 2.42 10.41
C ASN A 108 3.54 2.96 9.07
N ALA A 109 4.45 3.93 9.10
CA ALA A 109 5.04 4.46 7.87
C ALA A 109 5.81 3.38 7.10
N THR A 110 6.42 2.41 7.79
CA THR A 110 7.11 1.27 7.17
C THR A 110 6.15 0.38 6.39
N GLY A 111 4.96 0.09 6.93
CA GLY A 111 3.93 -0.68 6.24
C GLY A 111 3.35 0.06 5.03
N VAL A 112 3.05 1.35 5.16
CA VAL A 112 2.56 2.17 4.04
C VAL A 112 3.59 2.23 2.93
N ALA A 113 4.86 2.50 3.25
CA ALA A 113 5.94 2.47 2.26
C ALA A 113 6.05 1.11 1.55
N GLY A 114 5.83 0.01 2.29
CA GLY A 114 5.80 -1.35 1.75
C GLY A 114 4.66 -1.58 0.76
N VAL A 115 3.44 -1.12 1.09
CA VAL A 115 2.28 -1.20 0.20
C VAL A 115 2.50 -0.38 -1.08
N LEU A 116 3.08 0.83 -0.96
CA LEU A 116 3.37 1.68 -2.11
C LEU A 116 4.44 1.08 -3.01
N GLU A 117 5.49 0.47 -2.46
CA GLU A 117 6.51 -0.19 -3.27
C GLU A 117 5.99 -1.48 -3.91
N LEU A 118 5.12 -2.23 -3.22
CA LEU A 118 4.43 -3.36 -3.82
C LEU A 118 3.56 -2.93 -5.00
N ALA A 119 2.87 -1.78 -4.92
CA ALA A 119 2.10 -1.24 -6.05
C ALA A 119 2.97 -1.09 -7.30
N ARG A 120 4.16 -0.49 -7.14
CA ARG A 120 5.12 -0.29 -8.24
C ARG A 120 5.68 -1.60 -8.78
N ALA A 121 6.06 -2.52 -7.91
CA ALA A 121 6.56 -3.84 -8.30
C ALA A 121 5.49 -4.64 -9.07
N LEU A 122 4.21 -4.41 -8.76
CA LEU A 122 3.08 -5.02 -9.44
C LEU A 122 2.69 -4.30 -10.74
N ALA A 123 3.20 -3.11 -11.08
CA ALA A 123 2.64 -2.25 -12.14
C ALA A 123 2.43 -2.97 -13.49
N HIS A 124 3.33 -3.89 -13.88
CA HIS A 124 3.21 -4.69 -15.11
C HIS A 124 3.15 -6.21 -14.85
N ALA A 125 2.78 -6.61 -13.63
CA ALA A 125 2.56 -8.01 -13.29
C ALA A 125 1.19 -8.49 -13.74
N GLU A 126 1.14 -9.67 -14.36
CA GLU A 126 -0.10 -10.39 -14.63
C GLU A 126 -0.67 -10.94 -13.31
N LEU A 127 -1.89 -10.54 -12.96
CA LEU A 127 -2.55 -10.97 -11.73
C LEU A 127 -3.60 -12.04 -12.02
N SER A 128 -3.56 -13.16 -11.29
CA SER A 128 -4.64 -14.16 -11.40
C SER A 128 -5.92 -13.71 -10.67
N ARG A 129 -5.80 -13.07 -9.51
CA ARG A 129 -6.90 -12.58 -8.67
C ARG A 129 -6.94 -11.06 -8.67
N THR A 130 -8.07 -10.49 -8.29
CA THR A 130 -8.15 -9.05 -8.03
C THR A 130 -7.26 -8.70 -6.84
N VAL A 131 -6.37 -7.73 -7.00
CA VAL A 131 -5.55 -7.19 -5.91
C VAL A 131 -6.15 -5.86 -5.47
N VAL A 132 -6.36 -5.74 -4.17
CA VAL A 132 -6.75 -4.51 -3.50
C VAL A 132 -5.57 -4.07 -2.62
N LEU A 133 -4.95 -2.97 -3.00
CA LEU A 133 -3.98 -2.28 -2.15
C LEU A 133 -4.72 -1.23 -1.34
N ALA A 134 -4.43 -1.13 -0.04
CA ALA A 134 -5.14 -0.20 0.81
C ALA A 134 -4.24 0.54 1.80
N CYS A 135 -4.45 1.85 1.88
CA CYS A 135 -4.00 2.68 3.00
C CYS A 135 -5.22 2.96 3.89
N TRP A 136 -5.29 2.30 5.04
CA TRP A 136 -6.35 2.48 6.03
C TRP A 136 -6.18 3.78 6.79
N ASP A 137 -7.30 4.40 7.10
CA ASP A 137 -7.33 5.59 7.91
C ASP A 137 -7.88 5.31 9.32
N GLU A 138 -7.47 6.14 10.28
CA GLU A 138 -7.89 6.11 11.68
C GLU A 138 -7.80 4.70 12.33
N GLU A 139 -6.68 3.99 12.13
CA GLU A 139 -6.41 2.73 12.84
C GLU A 139 -6.26 2.99 14.34
N GLU A 140 -5.49 4.01 14.69
CA GLU A 140 -5.14 4.33 16.06
C GLU A 140 -6.34 4.86 16.85
N LEU A 141 -7.41 5.25 16.15
CA LEU A 141 -8.68 5.69 16.71
C LEU A 141 -9.72 4.55 16.79
N GLY A 142 -9.27 3.30 16.68
CA GLY A 142 -10.07 2.10 16.86
C GLY A 142 -10.38 1.33 15.57
N ARG A 143 -9.43 1.25 14.64
CA ARG A 143 -9.51 0.48 13.37
C ARG A 143 -10.65 0.92 12.48
N ARG A 144 -10.98 2.21 12.49
CA ARG A 144 -12.24 2.71 11.89
C ARG A 144 -12.27 2.48 10.39
N GLY A 145 -11.17 2.79 9.70
CA GLY A 145 -11.06 2.60 8.26
C GLY A 145 -11.20 1.13 7.85
N SER A 146 -10.46 0.22 8.48
CA SER A 146 -10.51 -1.20 8.13
C SER A 146 -11.85 -1.85 8.50
N ILE A 147 -12.48 -1.45 9.61
CA ILE A 147 -13.85 -1.87 9.96
C ILE A 147 -14.87 -1.39 8.91
N ALA A 148 -14.76 -0.14 8.46
CA ALA A 148 -15.63 0.39 7.43
C ALA A 148 -15.49 -0.38 6.10
N TYR A 149 -14.24 -0.67 5.68
CA TYR A 149 -13.98 -1.49 4.50
C TYR A 149 -14.57 -2.91 4.65
N ALA A 150 -14.32 -3.58 5.77
CA ALA A 150 -14.81 -4.93 6.00
C ALA A 150 -16.35 -5.00 6.02
N ALA A 151 -17.01 -4.00 6.59
CA ALA A 151 -18.47 -3.90 6.60
C ALA A 151 -19.02 -3.71 5.17
N ALA A 152 -18.40 -2.84 4.37
CA ALA A 152 -18.79 -2.61 2.98
C ALA A 152 -18.57 -3.86 2.11
N ALA A 153 -17.42 -4.52 2.24
CA ALA A 153 -17.10 -5.76 1.54
C ALA A 153 -18.08 -6.89 1.87
N SER A 154 -18.43 -7.03 3.16
CA SER A 154 -19.44 -8.00 3.63
C SER A 154 -20.82 -7.70 3.04
N ALA A 155 -21.27 -6.45 3.08
CA ALA A 155 -22.54 -6.03 2.50
C ALA A 155 -22.61 -6.27 0.98
N ALA A 156 -21.48 -6.11 0.29
CA ALA A 156 -21.35 -6.38 -1.14
C ALA A 156 -21.09 -7.87 -1.48
N SER A 157 -21.01 -8.75 -0.47
CA SER A 157 -20.67 -10.17 -0.65
C SER A 157 -19.36 -10.40 -1.41
N GLU A 158 -18.36 -9.53 -1.18
CA GLU A 158 -17.04 -9.68 -1.78
C GLU A 158 -16.31 -10.91 -1.24
N VAL A 159 -15.65 -11.65 -2.13
CA VAL A 159 -14.85 -12.83 -1.76
C VAL A 159 -13.40 -12.40 -1.51
N ILE A 160 -13.03 -12.16 -0.25
CA ILE A 160 -11.65 -11.91 0.15
C ILE A 160 -10.99 -13.23 0.50
N THR A 161 -10.10 -13.72 -0.38
CA THR A 161 -9.42 -15.01 -0.20
C THR A 161 -8.22 -14.92 0.73
N ALA A 162 -7.59 -13.75 0.80
CA ALA A 162 -6.47 -13.47 1.68
C ALA A 162 -6.39 -11.98 2.01
N ALA A 163 -5.92 -11.66 3.21
CA ALA A 163 -5.58 -10.31 3.63
C ALA A 163 -4.19 -10.32 4.26
N TYR A 164 -3.27 -9.55 3.68
CA TYR A 164 -1.93 -9.28 4.21
C TYR A 164 -1.93 -7.88 4.81
N VAL A 165 -1.65 -7.78 6.10
CA VAL A 165 -1.61 -6.50 6.82
C VAL A 165 -0.16 -6.25 7.21
N PHE A 166 0.42 -5.19 6.64
CA PHE A 166 1.75 -4.72 6.99
C PHE A 166 1.61 -3.73 8.14
N ASP A 167 2.20 -4.11 9.26
CA ASP A 167 2.19 -3.35 10.49
C ASP A 167 3.53 -3.58 11.21
N MET A 168 4.28 -2.49 11.41
CA MET A 168 5.63 -2.51 12.00
C MET A 168 6.61 -3.47 11.28
N ILE A 169 6.95 -3.15 10.02
CA ILE A 169 7.83 -4.00 9.18
C ILE A 169 9.27 -3.47 9.04
N GLY A 170 9.64 -2.43 9.78
CA GLY A 170 10.96 -1.79 9.69
C GLY A 170 11.90 -2.09 10.85
N TYR A 171 11.39 -2.51 12.01
CA TYR A 171 12.20 -2.92 13.16
C TYR A 171 12.04 -4.41 13.46
N ALA A 172 13.17 -5.08 13.67
CA ALA A 172 13.21 -6.43 14.19
C ALA A 172 14.43 -6.58 15.10
N SER A 173 14.24 -7.15 16.28
CA SER A 173 15.29 -7.52 17.22
C SER A 173 15.04 -8.93 17.72
N ASP A 174 16.08 -9.75 17.70
CA ASP A 174 16.08 -11.08 18.34
C ASP A 174 16.45 -11.00 19.83
N GLU A 175 16.81 -9.81 20.32
CA GLU A 175 17.07 -9.56 21.73
C GLU A 175 15.74 -9.43 22.50
N PRO A 176 15.51 -10.22 23.56
CA PRO A 176 14.34 -10.04 24.41
C PRO A 176 14.31 -8.63 25.01
N ASP A 177 13.12 -8.03 25.07
CA ASP A 177 12.84 -6.76 25.75
C ASP A 177 13.50 -5.49 25.17
N THR A 178 13.83 -5.46 23.86
CA THR A 178 14.34 -4.27 23.14
C THR A 178 13.33 -3.63 22.21
#